data_AF-A0A165LU51-F1
#
_entry.id   AF-A0A165LU51-F1
#
_cell.length_a   1.000
_cell.length_b   1.000
_cell.length_c   1.000
_cell.angle_alpha   90.00
_cell.angle_beta   90.00
_cell.angle_gamma   90.00
#
_symmetry.space_group_name_H-M   'P 1'
#
loop_
_entity.id
_entity.type
_entity.pdbx_description
1 polymer ?
#
loop_
_entity_poly.entity_id
_entity_poly.type
_entity_poly.pdbx_seq_one_letter_code
_entity_poly.pdbx_strand_id
1 'polypeptide(L)'
;MEMVLDTYKQPYDPLYPVVCMDESPKQLIAETRIPVPARPGQLARYDYEYSRKGTCNIFIANEPLVGKRMVRVTSSRKKDDWARFLAEIAGKYKHAERITLVMDNLNTHQPGSLYQAFKAQEAKALLDRFEFVYTPKHGSWLNMAEIELRVLSGQCLNRRIDTITEVRSEVMAWEKERNNLNAIINWRFTTDKARIKLKHLYPSVDA
;
A
#
# COMPACT_ATOMS: atom_id res chain seq x y z
N MET A 1 -6.71 -6.71 -16.50
CA MET A 1 -7.78 -6.26 -15.59
C MET A 1 -8.48 -7.47 -14.99
N GLU A 2 -9.05 -8.36 -15.80
CA GLU A 2 -9.79 -9.53 -15.32
C GLU A 2 -8.96 -10.41 -14.38
N MET A 3 -7.67 -10.65 -14.69
CA MET A 3 -6.74 -11.34 -13.79
C MET A 3 -6.78 -10.84 -12.34
N VAL A 4 -6.73 -9.52 -12.11
CA VAL A 4 -6.82 -8.92 -10.75
C VAL A 4 -8.19 -9.21 -10.12
N LEU A 5 -9.25 -9.05 -10.91
CA LEU A 5 -10.63 -9.28 -10.43
C LEU A 5 -10.88 -10.76 -10.10
N ASP A 6 -10.27 -11.67 -10.85
CA ASP A 6 -10.37 -13.11 -10.63
C ASP A 6 -9.55 -13.52 -9.40
N THR A 7 -8.36 -12.94 -9.19
CA THR A 7 -7.59 -13.08 -7.92
C THR A 7 -8.44 -12.66 -6.72
N TYR A 8 -9.14 -11.53 -6.79
CA TYR A 8 -9.99 -11.05 -5.69
C TYR A 8 -11.25 -11.88 -5.44
N LYS A 9 -11.64 -12.76 -6.37
CA LYS A 9 -12.76 -13.69 -6.21
C LYS A 9 -12.35 -15.00 -5.54
N GLN A 10 -11.05 -15.28 -5.43
CA GLN A 10 -10.57 -16.51 -4.82
C GLN A 10 -11.05 -16.60 -3.36
N PRO A 11 -11.45 -17.81 -2.90
CA PRO A 11 -11.76 -18.01 -1.50
C PRO A 11 -10.51 -17.77 -0.66
N TYR A 12 -10.71 -17.44 0.62
CA TYR A 12 -9.61 -17.31 1.55
C TYR A 12 -8.91 -18.67 1.76
N ASP A 13 -7.59 -18.67 1.58
CA ASP A 13 -6.71 -19.80 1.89
C ASP A 13 -5.46 -19.29 2.62
N PRO A 14 -5.20 -19.70 3.88
CA PRO A 14 -4.03 -19.25 4.64
C PRO A 14 -2.69 -19.74 4.06
N LEU A 15 -2.68 -20.80 3.24
CA LEU A 15 -1.48 -21.27 2.54
C LEU A 15 -1.20 -20.48 1.26
N TYR A 16 -2.24 -19.86 0.70
CA TYR A 16 -2.17 -19.06 -0.53
C TYR A 16 -2.79 -17.67 -0.33
N PRO A 17 -2.24 -16.84 0.58
CA PRO A 17 -2.81 -15.54 0.89
C PRO A 17 -2.71 -14.57 -0.29
N VAL A 18 -3.78 -13.80 -0.50
CA VAL A 18 -3.81 -12.67 -1.45
C VAL A 18 -3.49 -11.37 -0.69
N VAL A 19 -2.35 -10.78 -1.02
CA VAL A 19 -1.85 -9.55 -0.41
C VAL A 19 -1.80 -8.46 -1.48
N CYS A 20 -2.35 -7.29 -1.18
CA CYS A 20 -2.22 -6.10 -2.04
C CYS A 20 -1.11 -5.22 -1.47
N MET A 21 -0.29 -4.63 -2.34
CA MET A 21 0.80 -3.75 -1.94
C MET A 21 0.82 -2.49 -2.80
N ASP A 22 1.09 -1.35 -2.15
CA ASP A 22 1.31 -0.07 -2.82
C ASP A 22 2.17 0.85 -1.95
N GLU A 23 2.56 2.00 -2.50
CA GLU A 23 3.27 3.03 -1.77
C GLU A 23 2.78 4.46 -2.03
N SER A 24 2.99 5.33 -1.04
CA SER A 24 2.66 6.75 -1.17
C SER A 24 3.76 7.65 -0.60
N PRO A 25 4.14 8.72 -1.31
CA PRO A 25 5.03 9.73 -0.73
C PRO A 25 4.27 10.61 0.27
N LYS A 26 4.90 10.91 1.41
CA LYS A 26 4.42 11.90 2.39
C LYS A 26 5.38 13.08 2.44
N GLN A 27 4.85 14.27 2.22
CA GLN A 27 5.60 15.51 2.47
C GLN A 27 5.74 15.76 3.97
N LEU A 28 6.97 16.08 4.37
CA LEU A 28 7.31 16.52 5.72
C LEU A 28 7.20 18.04 5.77
N ILE A 29 6.32 18.56 6.63
CA ILE A 29 5.95 19.98 6.68
C ILE A 29 6.00 20.44 8.13
N ALA A 30 6.83 21.45 8.38
CA ALA A 30 6.92 22.16 9.65
C ALA A 30 6.09 23.45 9.64
N GLU A 31 5.54 23.78 10.80
CA GLU A 31 5.00 25.10 11.09
C GLU A 31 6.13 26.13 11.14
N THR A 32 5.94 27.31 10.55
CA THR A 32 6.89 28.43 10.69
C THR A 32 6.60 29.27 11.93
N ARG A 33 5.38 29.19 12.47
CA ARG A 33 4.92 29.92 13.65
C ARG A 33 4.20 28.98 14.60
N ILE A 34 4.24 29.28 15.89
CA ILE A 34 3.56 28.47 16.92
C ILE A 34 2.04 28.53 16.65
N PRO A 35 1.36 27.39 16.42
CA PRO A 35 -0.09 27.37 16.23
C PRO A 35 -0.82 27.91 17.45
N VAL A 36 -1.94 28.62 17.21
CA VAL A 36 -2.79 29.10 18.29
C VAL A 36 -3.76 27.98 18.67
N PRO A 37 -3.76 27.50 19.93
CA PRO A 37 -4.64 26.42 20.36
C PRO A 37 -6.11 26.83 20.32
N ALA A 38 -6.99 25.83 20.21
CA ALA A 38 -8.42 26.04 20.28
C ALA A 38 -8.84 26.55 21.68
N ARG A 39 -9.89 27.38 21.74
CA ARG A 39 -10.54 27.83 22.98
C ARG A 39 -12.06 27.86 22.78
N PRO A 40 -12.89 27.93 23.83
CA PRO A 40 -14.35 27.96 23.67
C PRO A 40 -14.79 29.02 22.62
N GLY A 41 -15.50 28.57 21.59
CA GLY A 41 -15.95 29.40 20.47
C GLY A 41 -14.90 29.72 19.38
N GLN A 42 -13.68 29.19 19.47
CA GLN A 42 -12.61 29.43 18.48
C GLN A 42 -11.81 28.15 18.17
N LEU A 43 -11.75 27.80 16.89
CA LEU A 43 -10.95 26.68 16.40
C LEU A 43 -9.44 26.97 16.54
N ALA A 44 -8.64 25.91 16.57
CA ALA A 44 -7.19 26.03 16.46
C ALA A 44 -6.83 26.72 15.14
N ARG A 45 -5.83 27.61 15.17
CA ARG A 45 -5.38 28.37 14.00
C ARG A 45 -3.93 28.06 13.70
N TYR A 46 -3.68 27.83 12.42
CA TYR A 46 -2.37 27.57 11.85
C TYR A 46 -2.00 28.72 10.92
N ASP A 47 -0.72 29.03 10.83
CA ASP A 47 -0.25 30.00 9.85
C ASP A 47 -0.32 29.38 8.44
N TYR A 48 -0.56 30.24 7.45
CA TYR A 48 -0.55 29.80 6.05
C TYR A 48 0.86 29.45 5.60
N GLU A 49 1.88 30.09 6.17
CA GLU A 49 3.29 29.79 5.91
C GLU A 49 3.68 28.43 6.50
N TYR A 50 4.49 27.68 5.76
CA TYR A 50 5.01 26.39 6.18
C TYR A 50 6.39 26.16 5.58
N SER A 51 7.20 25.32 6.24
CA SER A 51 8.53 24.94 5.77
C SER A 51 8.53 23.48 5.32
N ARG A 52 8.98 23.22 4.08
CA ARG A 52 9.15 21.85 3.57
C ARG A 52 10.44 21.24 4.12
N LYS A 53 10.32 20.08 4.77
CA LYS A 53 11.43 19.32 5.37
C LYS A 53 11.79 18.06 4.57
N GLY A 54 11.39 18.03 3.29
CA GLY A 54 11.60 16.89 2.39
C GLY A 54 10.40 15.95 2.34
N THR A 55 10.65 14.70 1.98
CA THR A 55 9.62 13.67 1.81
C THR A 55 10.09 12.35 2.37
N CYS A 56 9.16 11.54 2.85
CA CYS A 56 9.38 10.11 3.11
C CYS A 56 8.44 9.27 2.22
N ASN A 57 8.69 7.98 2.17
CA ASN A 57 7.84 7.00 1.50
C ASN A 57 7.13 6.12 2.52
N ILE A 58 5.91 5.71 2.21
CA ILE A 58 5.10 4.81 3.01
C ILE A 58 4.73 3.63 2.12
N PHE A 59 5.31 2.47 2.38
CA PHE A 59 4.84 1.21 1.83
C PHE A 59 3.69 0.67 2.69
N ILE A 60 2.66 0.13 2.06
CA ILE A 60 1.61 -0.63 2.74
C ILE A 60 1.42 -1.97 2.04
N ALA A 61 1.17 -3.00 2.83
CA ALA A 61 0.65 -4.26 2.35
C ALA A 61 -0.60 -4.61 3.17
N ASN A 62 -1.65 -5.10 2.54
CA ASN A 62 -2.86 -5.53 3.22
C ASN A 62 -3.36 -6.86 2.67
N GLU A 63 -3.84 -7.72 3.56
CA GLU A 63 -4.61 -8.91 3.21
C GLU A 63 -6.10 -8.55 3.31
N PRO A 64 -6.81 -8.35 2.18
CA PRO A 64 -8.13 -7.74 2.19
C PRO A 64 -9.19 -8.54 2.96
N LEU A 65 -9.13 -9.88 2.87
CA LEU A 65 -10.12 -10.79 3.45
C LEU A 65 -9.91 -11.01 4.96
N VAL A 66 -8.68 -10.91 5.45
CA VAL A 66 -8.35 -11.11 6.88
C VAL A 66 -8.36 -9.80 7.66
N GLY A 67 -8.24 -8.67 6.97
CA GLY A 67 -8.23 -7.38 7.65
C GLY A 67 -6.90 -7.08 8.35
N LYS A 68 -5.79 -7.68 7.90
CA LYS A 68 -4.43 -7.38 8.38
C LYS A 68 -3.66 -6.49 7.43
N ARG A 69 -2.80 -5.65 7.99
CA ARG A 69 -1.93 -4.70 7.30
C ARG A 69 -0.51 -4.81 7.85
N MET A 70 0.42 -4.40 7.02
CA MET A 70 1.81 -4.13 7.36
C MET A 70 2.17 -2.78 6.74
N VAL A 71 2.76 -1.87 7.50
CA VAL A 71 3.13 -0.54 6.98
C VAL A 71 4.59 -0.23 7.28
N ARG A 72 5.32 0.28 6.29
CA ARG A 72 6.73 0.64 6.45
C ARG A 72 7.02 2.04 5.94
N VAL A 73 7.57 2.88 6.81
CA VAL A 73 8.01 4.24 6.47
C VAL A 73 9.52 4.28 6.23
N THR A 74 9.90 4.59 4.99
CA THR A 74 11.28 4.65 4.51
C THR A 74 11.63 6.07 4.03
N SER A 75 12.91 6.40 3.95
CA SER A 75 13.36 7.68 3.40
C SER A 75 13.27 7.73 1.87
N SER A 76 13.27 6.56 1.21
CA SER A 76 13.11 6.43 -0.24
C SER A 76 12.23 5.23 -0.62
N ARG A 77 11.92 5.13 -1.91
CA ARG A 77 11.21 4.00 -2.54
C ARG A 77 12.10 3.28 -3.56
N LYS A 78 13.39 3.13 -3.26
CA LYS A 78 14.34 2.52 -4.19
C LYS A 78 14.11 1.01 -4.27
N LYS A 79 14.75 0.37 -5.26
CA LYS A 79 14.72 -1.09 -5.44
C LYS A 79 15.08 -1.86 -4.16
N ASP A 80 16.07 -1.37 -3.41
CA ASP A 80 16.47 -1.96 -2.12
C ASP A 80 15.39 -1.82 -1.04
N ASP A 81 14.75 -0.64 -0.93
CA ASP A 81 13.65 -0.43 0.02
C ASP A 81 12.47 -1.36 -0.27
N TRP A 82 12.09 -1.48 -1.55
CA TRP A 82 11.03 -2.37 -2.00
C TRP A 82 11.35 -3.84 -1.72
N ALA A 83 12.57 -4.28 -2.06
CA ALA A 83 13.00 -5.66 -1.85
C ALA A 83 12.99 -6.04 -0.37
N ARG A 84 13.43 -5.13 0.52
CA ARG A 84 13.34 -5.33 1.98
C ARG A 84 11.91 -5.42 2.46
N PHE A 85 11.00 -4.60 1.90
CA PHE A 85 9.59 -4.69 2.26
C PHE A 85 8.97 -6.03 1.82
N LEU A 86 9.31 -6.56 0.64
CA LEU A 86 8.91 -7.90 0.24
C LEU A 86 9.44 -8.98 1.20
N ALA A 87 10.67 -8.87 1.67
CA ALA A 87 11.21 -9.78 2.68
C ALA A 87 10.43 -9.71 4.01
N GLU A 88 10.03 -8.51 4.44
CA GLU A 88 9.16 -8.33 5.62
C GLU A 88 7.79 -9.01 5.42
N ILE A 89 7.16 -8.84 4.25
CA ILE A 89 5.90 -9.52 3.88
C ILE A 89 6.10 -11.05 3.93
N ALA A 90 7.12 -11.58 3.27
CA ALA A 90 7.40 -13.02 3.27
C ALA A 90 7.59 -13.58 4.69
N GLY A 91 8.29 -12.83 5.56
CA GLY A 91 8.48 -13.19 6.96
C GLY A 91 7.17 -13.23 7.76
N LYS A 92 6.21 -12.35 7.45
CA LYS A 92 4.87 -12.36 8.08
C LYS A 92 4.06 -13.60 7.71
N TYR A 93 4.18 -14.05 6.46
CA TYR A 93 3.51 -15.25 5.94
C TYR A 93 4.45 -16.46 5.86
N LYS A 94 5.27 -16.66 6.90
CA LYS A 94 6.28 -17.74 6.94
C LYS A 94 5.73 -19.15 6.73
N HIS A 95 4.45 -19.36 7.03
CA HIS A 95 3.75 -20.65 6.87
C HIS A 95 2.96 -20.79 5.58
N ALA A 96 2.77 -19.70 4.81
CA ALA A 96 2.17 -19.81 3.50
C ALA A 96 3.09 -20.61 2.58
N GLU A 97 2.54 -21.29 1.58
CA GLU A 97 3.35 -21.91 0.52
C GLU A 97 3.73 -20.84 -0.52
N ARG A 98 2.76 -20.01 -0.93
CA ARG A 98 2.99 -18.95 -1.92
C ARG A 98 2.06 -17.77 -1.67
N ILE A 99 2.56 -16.55 -1.84
CA ILE A 99 1.83 -15.31 -1.57
C ILE A 99 1.47 -14.69 -2.92
N THR A 100 0.19 -14.52 -3.21
CA THR A 100 -0.25 -13.77 -4.40
C THR A 100 -0.18 -12.28 -4.08
N LEU A 101 0.79 -11.58 -4.66
CA LEU A 101 1.02 -10.16 -4.43
C LEU A 101 0.46 -9.33 -5.58
N VAL A 102 -0.62 -8.58 -5.29
CA VAL A 102 -1.21 -7.62 -6.22
C VAL A 102 -0.56 -6.26 -6.05
N MET A 103 -0.01 -5.69 -7.13
CA MET A 103 0.69 -4.39 -7.09
C MET A 103 0.68 -3.69 -8.45
N ASP A 104 1.17 -2.45 -8.50
CA ASP A 104 1.35 -1.71 -9.75
C ASP A 104 2.63 -2.13 -10.52
N ASN A 105 2.94 -1.44 -11.63
CA ASN A 105 4.06 -1.77 -12.50
C ASN A 105 5.23 -0.78 -12.37
N LEU A 106 5.48 -0.23 -11.18
CA LEU A 106 6.61 0.66 -10.99
C LEU A 106 7.93 -0.03 -11.39
N ASN A 107 8.91 0.73 -11.88
CA ASN A 107 10.20 0.20 -12.33
C ASN A 107 11.03 -0.51 -11.24
N THR A 108 10.66 -0.35 -9.97
CA THR A 108 11.22 -1.07 -8.82
C THR A 108 10.57 -2.44 -8.62
N HIS A 109 9.36 -2.66 -9.14
CA HIS A 109 8.54 -3.86 -8.93
C HIS A 109 8.92 -4.96 -9.91
N GLN A 110 10.19 -5.38 -9.82
CA GLN A 110 10.76 -6.37 -10.72
C GLN A 110 11.64 -7.35 -9.95
N PRO A 111 11.71 -8.63 -10.37
CA PRO A 111 12.56 -9.63 -9.72
C PRO A 111 14.03 -9.19 -9.55
N GLY A 112 14.56 -8.44 -10.52
CA GLY A 112 15.94 -7.92 -10.46
C GLY A 112 16.21 -7.02 -9.25
N SER A 113 15.19 -6.37 -8.67
CA SER A 113 15.34 -5.59 -7.44
C SER A 113 15.69 -6.47 -6.23
N LEU A 114 15.20 -7.71 -6.18
CA LEU A 114 15.55 -8.68 -5.13
C LEU A 114 17.04 -9.07 -5.25
N TYR A 115 17.51 -9.34 -6.46
CA TYR A 115 18.92 -9.68 -6.72
C TYR A 115 19.88 -8.50 -6.51
N GLN A 116 19.38 -7.28 -6.56
CA GLN A 116 20.15 -6.09 -6.20
C GLN A 116 20.31 -5.95 -4.68
N ALA A 117 19.30 -6.36 -3.90
CA ALA A 117 19.27 -6.16 -2.45
C ALA A 117 19.84 -7.36 -1.66
N PHE A 118 19.72 -8.57 -2.19
CA PHE A 118 20.05 -9.82 -1.50
C PHE A 118 21.02 -10.70 -2.29
N LYS A 119 21.67 -11.64 -1.59
CA LYS A 119 22.49 -12.66 -2.26
C LYS A 119 21.61 -13.51 -3.18
N ALA A 120 22.17 -14.02 -4.28
CA ALA A 120 21.40 -14.73 -5.31
C ALA A 120 20.51 -15.87 -4.77
N GLN A 121 20.99 -16.65 -3.80
CA GLN A 121 20.21 -17.73 -3.18
C GLN A 121 19.02 -17.20 -2.37
N GLU A 122 19.23 -16.14 -1.59
CA GLU A 122 18.19 -15.50 -0.78
C GLU A 122 17.17 -14.77 -1.66
N ALA A 123 17.65 -14.04 -2.69
CA ALA A 123 16.81 -13.38 -3.67
C ALA A 123 15.90 -14.38 -4.40
N LYS A 124 16.44 -15.54 -4.81
CA LYS A 124 15.65 -16.61 -5.45
C LYS A 124 14.63 -17.21 -4.49
N ALA A 125 15.03 -17.51 -3.25
CA ALA A 125 14.13 -18.04 -2.24
C ALA A 125 12.98 -17.07 -1.93
N LEU A 126 13.25 -15.77 -1.87
CA LEU A 126 12.22 -14.74 -1.75
C LEU A 126 11.34 -14.66 -2.99
N LEU A 127 11.92 -14.67 -4.19
CA LEU A 127 11.17 -14.64 -5.44
C LEU A 127 10.17 -15.80 -5.54
N ASP A 128 10.59 -16.99 -5.13
CA ASP A 128 9.77 -18.21 -5.16
C ASP A 128 8.60 -18.17 -4.16
N ARG A 129 8.63 -17.25 -3.21
CA ARG A 129 7.54 -17.03 -2.25
C ARG A 129 6.39 -16.25 -2.85
N PHE A 130 6.56 -15.59 -3.99
CA PHE A 130 5.57 -14.67 -4.56
C PHE A 130 5.04 -15.10 -5.93
N GLU A 131 3.73 -14.98 -6.10
CA GLU A 131 3.07 -14.90 -7.40
C GLU A 131 2.66 -13.44 -7.63
N PHE A 132 3.27 -12.77 -8.61
CA PHE A 132 2.99 -11.36 -8.86
C PHE A 132 1.79 -11.17 -9.81
N VAL A 133 0.81 -10.40 -9.37
CA VAL A 133 -0.37 -10.02 -10.15
C VAL A 133 -0.35 -8.50 -10.33
N TYR A 134 0.01 -8.07 -11.53
CA TYR A 134 0.13 -6.64 -11.83
C TYR A 134 -1.22 -6.02 -12.20
N THR A 135 -1.53 -4.86 -11.64
CA THR A 135 -2.65 -4.03 -12.11
C THR A 135 -2.38 -3.55 -13.54
N PRO A 136 -3.40 -3.29 -14.37
CA PRO A 136 -3.18 -2.64 -15.66
C PRO A 136 -2.51 -1.28 -15.51
N LYS A 137 -1.73 -0.86 -16.51
CA LYS A 137 -1.24 0.53 -16.56
C LYS A 137 -2.43 1.49 -16.48
N HIS A 138 -2.30 2.54 -15.66
CA HIS A 138 -3.38 3.49 -15.34
C HIS A 138 -4.60 2.87 -14.64
N GLY A 139 -4.51 1.62 -14.18
CA GLY A 139 -5.55 0.90 -13.45
C GLY A 139 -5.35 0.88 -11.94
N SER A 140 -4.73 1.93 -11.39
CA SER A 140 -4.34 2.02 -9.97
C SER A 140 -5.54 1.80 -9.03
N TRP A 141 -6.71 2.33 -9.40
CA TRP A 141 -7.99 2.15 -8.71
C TRP A 141 -8.42 0.68 -8.44
N LEU A 142 -7.80 -0.30 -9.11
CA LEU A 142 -8.02 -1.73 -8.85
C LEU A 142 -7.19 -2.27 -7.68
N ASN A 143 -6.14 -1.57 -7.25
CA ASN A 143 -5.28 -2.00 -6.16
C ASN A 143 -5.95 -1.71 -4.81
N MET A 144 -6.28 -2.74 -4.03
CA MET A 144 -6.93 -2.52 -2.74
C MET A 144 -6.01 -1.85 -1.70
N ALA A 145 -4.69 -1.87 -1.92
CA ALA A 145 -3.74 -1.15 -1.06
C ALA A 145 -3.93 0.37 -1.11
N GLU A 146 -4.37 0.93 -2.25
CA GLU A 146 -4.71 2.36 -2.37
C GLU A 146 -5.86 2.78 -1.43
N ILE A 147 -6.80 1.86 -1.17
CA ILE A 147 -7.91 2.10 -0.23
C ILE A 147 -7.34 2.29 1.18
N GLU A 148 -6.42 1.43 1.61
CA GLU A 148 -5.81 1.52 2.94
C GLU A 148 -4.87 2.73 3.05
N LEU A 149 -4.12 3.10 1.99
CA LEU A 149 -3.37 4.36 1.95
C LEU A 149 -4.28 5.57 2.16
N ARG A 150 -5.46 5.57 1.53
CA ARG A 150 -6.44 6.65 1.70
C ARG A 150 -6.99 6.70 3.13
N VAL A 151 -7.26 5.55 3.73
CA VAL A 151 -7.73 5.46 5.13
C VAL A 151 -6.64 5.94 6.08
N LEU A 152 -5.41 5.45 5.95
CA LEU A 152 -4.25 5.90 6.74
C LEU A 152 -4.05 7.42 6.61
N SER A 153 -4.08 7.93 5.38
CA SER A 153 -3.92 9.36 5.13
C SER A 153 -5.02 10.16 5.83
N GLY A 154 -6.28 9.79 5.64
CA GLY A 154 -7.42 10.50 6.25
C GLY A 154 -7.46 10.43 7.78
N GLN A 155 -7.11 9.29 8.37
CA GLN A 155 -7.22 9.06 9.82
C GLN A 155 -6.00 9.53 10.61
N CYS A 156 -4.81 9.47 10.02
CA CYS A 156 -3.55 9.61 10.75
C CYS A 156 -2.66 10.72 10.18
N LEU A 157 -2.54 10.81 8.85
CA LEU A 157 -1.51 11.64 8.22
C LEU A 157 -2.02 12.95 7.60
N ASN A 158 -3.30 13.26 7.72
CA ASN A 158 -3.93 14.48 7.20
C ASN A 158 -3.65 15.71 8.08
N ARG A 159 -2.37 15.89 8.46
CA ARG A 159 -1.85 17.01 9.24
C ARG A 159 -0.39 17.30 8.88
N ARG A 160 0.09 18.47 9.30
CA ARG A 160 1.51 18.84 9.21
C ARG A 160 2.29 17.99 10.21
N ILE A 161 3.32 17.32 9.70
CA ILE A 161 4.25 16.45 10.42
C ILE A 161 5.60 16.73 9.79
N ASP A 162 6.58 17.15 10.57
CA ASP A 162 7.84 17.70 10.06
C ASP A 162 8.98 16.69 10.03
N THR A 163 8.84 15.55 10.72
CA THR A 163 9.89 14.54 10.86
C THR A 163 9.41 13.15 10.45
N ILE A 164 10.30 12.39 9.80
CA ILE A 164 10.04 10.98 9.48
C ILE A 164 9.84 10.12 10.73
N THR A 165 10.46 10.49 11.85
CA THR A 165 10.34 9.79 13.13
C THR A 165 8.91 9.89 13.67
N GLU A 166 8.30 11.07 13.61
CA GLU A 166 6.89 11.22 13.98
C GLU A 166 5.99 10.43 13.02
N VAL A 167 6.20 10.53 11.70
CA VAL A 167 5.43 9.72 10.73
C VAL A 167 5.52 8.22 11.06
N ARG A 168 6.70 7.71 11.43
CA ARG A 168 6.87 6.31 11.85
C ARG A 168 6.05 5.96 13.09
N SER A 169 6.08 6.81 14.11
CA SER A 169 5.33 6.61 15.35
C SER A 169 3.83 6.57 15.09
N GLU A 170 3.33 7.53 14.34
CA GLU A 170 1.91 7.68 14.00
C GLU A 170 1.40 6.52 13.14
N VAL A 171 2.18 6.12 12.13
CA VAL A 171 1.86 4.97 11.28
C VAL A 171 1.85 3.67 12.08
N MET A 172 2.81 3.48 12.99
CA MET A 172 2.86 2.28 13.85
C MET A 172 1.66 2.20 14.79
N ALA A 173 1.28 3.32 15.40
CA ALA A 173 0.09 3.39 16.25
C ALA A 173 -1.17 3.07 15.45
N TRP A 174 -1.32 3.69 14.27
CA TRP A 174 -2.45 3.45 13.37
C TRP A 174 -2.51 1.99 12.91
N GLU A 175 -1.39 1.39 12.50
CA GLU A 175 -1.34 -0.01 12.05
C GLU A 175 -1.81 -0.95 13.15
N LYS A 176 -1.32 -0.75 14.39
CA LYS A 176 -1.70 -1.56 15.55
C LYS A 176 -3.20 -1.46 15.83
N GLU A 177 -3.75 -0.24 15.85
CA GLU A 177 -5.18 -0.03 16.07
C GLU A 177 -6.01 -0.66 14.94
N ARG A 178 -5.69 -0.36 13.68
CA ARG A 178 -6.41 -0.86 12.51
C ARG A 178 -6.43 -2.38 12.44
N ASN A 179 -5.32 -3.03 12.75
CA ASN A 179 -5.20 -4.48 12.79
C ASN A 179 -6.03 -5.14 13.90
N ASN A 180 -6.42 -4.40 14.96
CA ASN A 180 -7.28 -4.90 16.04
C ASN A 180 -8.77 -4.74 15.74
N LEU A 181 -9.15 -3.92 14.75
CA LEU A 181 -10.54 -3.68 14.37
C LEU A 181 -11.13 -4.75 13.44
N ASN A 182 -10.32 -5.70 12.97
CA ASN A 182 -10.69 -6.69 11.94
C ASN A 182 -11.36 -6.04 10.72
N ALA A 183 -10.89 -4.85 10.33
CA ALA A 183 -11.46 -4.10 9.22
C ALA A 183 -11.12 -4.79 7.89
N ILE A 184 -12.10 -5.44 7.26
CA ILE A 184 -11.95 -6.07 5.95
C ILE A 184 -12.35 -5.13 4.82
N ILE A 185 -11.91 -5.43 3.59
CA ILE A 185 -12.33 -4.69 2.39
C ILE A 185 -13.47 -5.45 1.70
N ASN A 186 -14.65 -4.85 1.65
CA ASN A 186 -15.79 -5.38 0.89
C ASN A 186 -15.71 -4.92 -0.57
N TRP A 187 -14.96 -5.67 -1.38
CA TRP A 187 -14.82 -5.41 -2.82
C TRP A 187 -16.04 -5.93 -3.61
N ARG A 188 -16.66 -5.06 -4.40
CA ARG A 188 -17.92 -5.37 -5.11
C ARG A 188 -17.83 -5.28 -6.64
N PHE A 189 -16.67 -4.89 -7.17
CA PHE A 189 -16.49 -4.72 -8.60
C PHE A 189 -16.02 -6.05 -9.21
N THR A 190 -16.86 -6.68 -10.01
CA THR A 190 -16.63 -8.01 -10.59
C THR A 190 -16.27 -7.91 -12.07
N THR A 191 -15.72 -8.99 -12.62
CA THR A 191 -15.48 -9.15 -14.06
C THR A 191 -16.74 -8.86 -14.89
N ASP A 192 -17.90 -9.36 -14.48
CA ASP A 192 -19.17 -9.11 -15.20
C ASP A 192 -19.55 -7.63 -15.20
N LYS A 193 -19.35 -6.94 -14.06
CA LYS A 193 -19.55 -5.49 -13.99
C LYS A 193 -18.51 -4.73 -14.82
N ALA A 194 -17.28 -5.22 -14.89
CA ALA A 194 -16.21 -4.62 -15.69
C ALA A 194 -16.55 -4.67 -17.18
N ARG A 195 -16.98 -5.82 -17.70
CA ARG A 195 -17.39 -6.00 -19.10
C ARG A 195 -18.50 -5.05 -19.54
N ILE A 196 -19.44 -4.75 -18.63
CA ILE A 196 -20.53 -3.80 -18.89
C ILE A 196 -20.03 -2.35 -18.76
N LYS A 197 -19.44 -1.99 -17.62
CA LYS A 197 -19.08 -0.59 -17.31
C LYS A 197 -17.90 -0.07 -18.12
N LEU A 198 -16.99 -0.95 -18.51
CA LEU A 198 -15.75 -0.63 -19.20
C LEU A 198 -15.74 -1.21 -20.60
N LYS A 199 -16.91 -1.30 -21.26
CA LYS A 199 -17.07 -1.85 -22.61
C LYS A 199 -16.04 -1.32 -23.63
N HIS A 200 -15.61 -0.06 -23.49
CA HIS A 200 -14.62 0.56 -24.38
C HIS A 200 -13.21 -0.06 -24.29
N LEU A 201 -12.92 -0.80 -23.21
CA LEU A 201 -11.66 -1.55 -23.04
C LEU A 201 -11.74 -2.98 -23.60
N TYR A 202 -12.94 -3.44 -23.97
CA TYR A 202 -13.17 -4.73 -24.58
C TYR A 202 -13.36 -4.50 -26.09
N PRO A 203 -12.50 -5.02 -26.96
CA PRO A 203 -12.68 -4.85 -28.40
C PRO A 203 -14.03 -5.44 -28.81
N SER A 204 -14.84 -4.68 -29.55
CA SER A 204 -15.99 -5.24 -30.27
C SER A 204 -15.44 -6.09 -31.41
N VAL A 205 -15.80 -7.37 -31.42
CA VAL A 205 -15.61 -8.20 -32.61
C VAL A 205 -16.77 -7.89 -33.54
N ASP A 206 -16.71 -6.73 -34.19
CA ASP A 206 -17.56 -6.46 -35.33
C ASP A 206 -16.94 -7.22 -36.51
N ALA A 207 -17.61 -8.31 -36.91
CA ALA A 207 -17.25 -9.13 -38.06
C ALA A 207 -17.75 -8.51 -39.37
#